data_AF-A0A526VFN0-F1
#
_entry.id   AF-A0A526VFN0-F1
#
_cell.length_a   1.000
_cell.length_b   1.000
_cell.length_c   1.000
_cell.angle_alpha   90.00
_cell.angle_beta   90.00
_cell.angle_gamma   90.00
#
_symmetry.space_group_name_H-M   'P 1'
#
loop_
_entity.id
_entity.type
_entity.pdbx_description
1 polymer ?
#
loop_
_entity_poly.entity_id
_entity_poly.type
_entity_poly.pdbx_seq_one_letter_code
_entity_poly.pdbx_strand_id
1 'polypeptide(L)'
;MVVASAEARIKELAICLPKAPTPFGAYVEAFQSGSLLFLSGMLPVAGHVPLYIGLVGRELSVAEGYDAARAACLSGLAAAQAQLGTLDRIRSVAKLGVYIACPSDFHE
;
A
#
# COMPACT_ATOMS: atom_id res chain seq x y z
N MET A 1 21.76 -16.21 10.35
CA MET A 1 20.83 -15.15 10.80
C MET A 1 19.43 -15.59 10.42
N VAL A 2 18.54 -15.76 11.39
CA VAL A 2 17.12 -15.97 11.10
C VAL A 2 16.59 -14.62 10.62
N VAL A 3 16.28 -14.51 9.34
CA VAL A 3 15.59 -13.33 8.82
C VAL A 3 14.20 -13.34 9.47
N ALA A 4 13.87 -12.32 10.25
CA ALA A 4 12.54 -12.21 10.84
C ALA A 4 11.51 -12.15 9.71
N SER A 5 10.52 -13.05 9.72
CA SER A 5 9.51 -13.15 8.67
C SER A 5 8.62 -11.90 8.66
N ALA A 6 8.38 -11.34 7.47
CA ALA A 6 7.52 -10.19 7.28
C ALA A 6 6.08 -10.51 7.72
N GLU A 7 5.58 -11.70 7.39
CA GLU A 7 4.27 -12.18 7.85
C GLU A 7 4.20 -12.36 9.36
N ALA A 8 5.28 -12.85 10.00
CA ALA A 8 5.34 -12.93 11.46
C ALA A 8 5.23 -11.53 12.08
N ARG A 9 5.94 -10.54 11.52
CA ARG A 9 5.88 -9.15 12.00
C ARG A 9 4.50 -8.51 11.80
N ILE A 10 3.85 -8.77 10.67
CA ILE A 10 2.46 -8.33 10.41
C ILE A 10 1.52 -8.88 11.49
N LYS A 11 1.67 -10.16 11.85
CA LYS A 11 0.88 -10.80 12.91
C LYS A 11 1.15 -10.20 14.29
N GLU A 12 2.40 -9.96 14.65
CA GLU A 12 2.78 -9.32 15.92
C GLU A 12 2.18 -7.92 16.06
N LEU A 13 2.12 -7.17 14.96
CA LEU A 13 1.53 -5.84 14.91
C LEU A 13 -0.01 -5.85 14.82
N ALA A 14 -0.64 -7.03 14.90
CA ALA A 14 -2.07 -7.23 14.74
C ALA A 14 -2.64 -6.61 13.45
N ILE A 15 -1.86 -6.66 12.37
CA ILE A 15 -2.24 -6.13 11.06
C ILE A 15 -2.91 -7.24 10.27
N CYS A 16 -4.14 -6.98 9.82
CA CYS A 16 -4.81 -7.80 8.82
C CYS A 16 -4.57 -7.21 7.43
N LEU A 17 -3.95 -7.98 6.53
CA LEU A 17 -3.87 -7.57 5.14
C LEU A 17 -5.28 -7.65 4.50
N PRO A 18 -5.67 -6.66 3.69
CA PRO A 18 -6.91 -6.75 2.92
C PRO A 18 -6.78 -7.85 1.86
N LYS A 19 -7.90 -8.16 1.21
CA LYS A 19 -7.85 -8.90 -0.05
C LYS A 19 -7.02 -8.09 -1.05
N ALA A 20 -6.18 -8.78 -1.84
CA ALA A 20 -5.42 -8.12 -2.90
C ALA A 20 -6.35 -7.30 -3.82
N PRO A 21 -5.96 -6.07 -4.17
CA PRO A 21 -6.78 -5.21 -5.02
C PRO A 21 -6.94 -5.81 -6.42
N THR A 22 -7.98 -5.34 -7.11
CA THR A 22 -8.22 -5.64 -8.53
C THR A 22 -8.05 -4.36 -9.35
N PRO A 23 -7.54 -4.44 -10.59
CA PRO A 23 -7.34 -3.27 -11.45
C PRO A 23 -8.62 -2.49 -11.71
N PHE A 24 -8.50 -1.16 -11.76
CA PHE A 24 -9.57 -0.24 -12.21
C PHE A 24 -9.63 -0.10 -13.74
N GLY A 25 -8.73 -0.76 -14.48
CA GLY A 25 -8.63 -0.67 -15.93
C GLY A 25 -7.75 -1.77 -16.52
N ALA A 26 -7.29 -1.58 -17.76
CA ALA A 26 -6.48 -2.57 -18.48
C ALA A 26 -5.00 -2.54 -18.05
N TYR A 27 -4.71 -2.89 -16.80
CA TYR A 27 -3.38 -3.01 -16.22
C TYR A 27 -3.35 -4.12 -15.15
N VAL A 28 -2.19 -4.38 -14.55
CA VAL A 28 -2.03 -5.36 -13.45
C VAL A 28 -1.53 -4.66 -12.18
N GLU A 29 -1.93 -5.15 -11.01
CA GLU A 29 -1.56 -4.56 -9.72
C GLU A 29 -0.08 -4.74 -9.38
N ALA A 30 0.52 -5.84 -9.86
CA ALA A 30 1.91 -6.16 -9.64
C ALA A 30 2.52 -6.80 -10.90
N PHE A 31 3.75 -6.41 -11.23
CA PHE A 31 4.51 -6.96 -12.34
C PHE A 31 5.96 -7.16 -11.94
N GLN A 32 6.51 -8.33 -12.19
CA GLN A 32 7.90 -8.64 -11.86
C GLN A 32 8.78 -8.58 -13.12
N SER A 33 9.88 -7.82 -13.03
CA SER A 33 10.94 -7.79 -14.05
C SER A 33 12.28 -8.10 -13.38
N GLY A 34 12.82 -9.29 -13.67
CA GLY A 34 14.00 -9.81 -12.98
C GLY A 34 13.78 -9.89 -11.46
N SER A 35 14.62 -9.19 -10.70
CA SER A 35 14.57 -9.13 -9.23
C SER A 35 13.70 -7.99 -8.68
N LEU A 36 13.11 -7.16 -9.54
CA LEU A 36 12.27 -6.03 -9.13
C LEU A 36 10.79 -6.39 -9.29
N LEU A 37 10.03 -6.18 -8.21
CA LEU A 37 8.58 -6.18 -8.24
C LEU A 37 8.08 -4.73 -8.33
N PHE A 38 7.39 -4.42 -9.40
CA PHE A 38 6.72 -3.13 -9.59
C PHE A 38 5.26 -3.27 -9.18
N LEU A 39 4.79 -2.33 -8.38
CA LEU A 39 3.38 -2.21 -8.02
C LEU A 39 2.77 -1.03 -8.79
N SER A 40 1.52 -1.19 -9.21
CA SER A 40 0.69 -0.09 -9.70
C SER A 40 0.33 0.86 -8.55
N GLY A 41 -0.38 1.95 -8.87
CA GLY A 41 -0.85 2.90 -7.86
C GLY A 41 -1.84 2.26 -6.90
N MET A 42 -1.51 2.25 -5.61
CA MET A 42 -2.37 1.69 -4.57
C MET A 42 -3.23 2.79 -3.96
N LEU A 43 -4.54 2.55 -3.87
CA LEU A 43 -5.53 3.49 -3.33
C LEU A 43 -6.05 3.04 -1.97
N PRO A 44 -6.51 3.98 -1.11
CA PRO A 44 -7.18 3.67 0.15
C PRO A 44 -8.63 3.25 -0.09
N VAL A 45 -8.82 2.02 -0.57
CA VAL A 45 -10.13 1.48 -0.96
C VAL A 45 -10.46 0.21 -0.20
N ALA A 46 -11.75 -0.01 0.06
CA ALA A 46 -12.30 -1.32 0.39
C ALA A 46 -12.95 -1.90 -0.87
N GLY A 47 -12.23 -2.81 -1.54
CA GLY A 47 -12.60 -3.23 -2.90
C GLY A 47 -12.42 -2.07 -3.87
N HIS A 48 -13.50 -1.64 -4.53
CA HIS A 48 -13.48 -0.47 -5.43
C HIS A 48 -14.13 0.77 -4.82
N VAL A 49 -14.45 0.74 -3.52
CA VAL A 49 -15.08 1.86 -2.81
C VAL A 49 -14.01 2.65 -2.05
N PRO A 50 -13.83 3.96 -2.31
CA PRO A 50 -12.92 4.81 -1.56
C PRO A 50 -13.29 4.88 -0.07
N LEU A 51 -12.29 4.75 0.80
CA LEU A 51 -12.45 4.93 2.25
C LEU A 51 -12.33 6.40 2.66
N TYR A 52 -11.52 7.16 1.93
CA TYR A 52 -11.26 8.58 2.18
C TYR A 52 -11.31 9.34 0.85
N ILE A 53 -12.04 10.46 0.84
CA ILE A 53 -12.14 11.35 -0.32
C ILE A 53 -11.99 12.78 0.19
N GLY A 54 -11.02 13.51 -0.38
CA GLY A 54 -10.75 14.90 -0.01
C GLY A 54 -9.27 15.24 -0.06
N LEU A 55 -8.93 16.49 0.25
CA LEU A 55 -7.56 16.96 0.40
C LEU A 55 -7.16 16.92 1.88
N VAL A 56 -5.98 16.38 2.18
CA VAL A 56 -5.38 16.45 3.52
C VAL A 56 -5.01 17.90 3.82
N GLY A 57 -5.36 18.37 5.02
CA GLY A 57 -5.23 19.77 5.42
C GLY A 57 -6.43 20.64 5.07
N ARG A 58 -7.49 20.07 4.45
CA ARG A 58 -8.74 20.78 4.16
C ARG A 58 -9.98 19.97 4.49
N GLU A 59 -10.30 18.96 3.68
CA GLU A 59 -11.43 18.06 3.95
C GLU A 59 -11.04 16.90 4.87
N LEU A 60 -9.76 16.49 4.84
CA LEU A 60 -9.20 15.44 5.67
C LEU A 60 -8.17 16.01 6.64
N SER A 61 -8.18 15.53 7.87
CA SER A 61 -7.12 15.77 8.85
C SER A 61 -5.83 15.02 8.49
N VAL A 62 -4.71 15.40 9.12
CA VAL A 62 -3.42 14.69 8.99
C VAL A 62 -3.54 13.23 9.44
N ALA A 63 -4.29 12.98 10.51
CA ALA A 63 -4.53 11.63 11.01
C ALA A 63 -5.31 10.77 9.99
N GLU A 64 -6.36 11.33 9.37
CA GLU A 64 -7.09 10.64 8.30
C GLU A 64 -6.21 10.43 7.06
N GLY A 65 -5.34 11.39 6.74
CA GLY A 65 -4.33 11.24 5.68
C GLY A 65 -3.36 10.10 5.96
N TYR A 66 -2.91 9.96 7.21
CA TYR A 66 -2.07 8.85 7.65
C TYR A 66 -2.80 7.51 7.51
N ASP A 67 -4.06 7.43 7.95
CA ASP A 67 -4.87 6.22 7.85
C ASP A 67 -5.15 5.84 6.37
N ALA A 68 -5.39 6.83 5.52
CA ALA A 68 -5.52 6.63 4.07
C ALA A 68 -4.21 6.09 3.46
N ALA A 69 -3.07 6.73 3.73
CA ALA A 69 -1.78 6.24 3.24
C ALA A 69 -1.49 4.82 3.76
N ARG A 70 -1.83 4.54 5.01
CA ARG A 70 -1.71 3.22 5.62
C ARG A 70 -2.56 2.18 4.90
N ALA A 71 -3.83 2.47 4.61
CA ALA A 71 -4.72 1.58 3.88
C ALA A 71 -4.18 1.26 2.47
N ALA A 72 -3.69 2.28 1.75
CA ALA A 72 -3.06 2.11 0.45
C ALA A 72 -1.79 1.24 0.53
N CYS A 73 -0.92 1.46 1.52
CA CYS A 73 0.26 0.62 1.73
C CYS A 73 -0.10 -0.85 2.01
N LEU A 74 -1.15 -1.10 2.81
CA LEU A 74 -1.62 -2.46 3.08
C LEU A 74 -2.14 -3.16 1.81
N SER A 75 -2.84 -2.45 0.93
CA SER A 75 -3.23 -2.95 -0.39
C SER A 75 -2.02 -3.31 -1.25
N GLY A 76 -0.95 -2.51 -1.19
CA GLY A 76 0.31 -2.79 -1.86
C GLY A 76 1.00 -4.06 -1.34
N LEU A 77 1.04 -4.24 -0.01
CA LEU A 77 1.55 -5.48 0.59
C LEU A 77 0.69 -6.70 0.21
N ALA A 78 -0.64 -6.56 0.18
CA ALA A 78 -1.53 -7.63 -0.25
C ALA A 78 -1.31 -8.01 -1.73
N ALA A 79 -1.13 -7.02 -2.62
CA ALA A 79 -0.80 -7.25 -4.02
C ALA A 79 0.55 -7.96 -4.18
N ALA A 80 1.57 -7.52 -3.43
CA ALA A 80 2.89 -8.14 -3.45
C ALA A 80 2.85 -9.59 -2.93
N GLN A 81 2.13 -9.85 -1.84
CA GLN A 81 1.94 -11.20 -1.32
C GLN A 81 1.22 -12.09 -2.32
N ALA A 82 0.17 -11.59 -2.98
CA ALA A 82 -0.55 -12.34 -4.00
C ALA A 82 0.34 -12.71 -5.20
N GLN A 83 1.23 -11.80 -5.62
CA GLN A 83 2.15 -12.03 -6.74
C GLN A 83 3.31 -12.98 -6.39
N LEU A 84 3.83 -12.90 -5.16
CA LEU A 84 5.04 -13.62 -4.74
C LEU A 84 4.74 -14.93 -3.99
N GLY A 85 3.52 -15.09 -3.48
CA GLY A 85 3.07 -16.12 -2.56
C GLY A 85 3.41 -15.82 -1.08
N THR A 86 4.48 -15.06 -0.84
CA THR A 86 4.92 -14.63 0.50
C THR A 86 5.73 -13.34 0.41
N LEU A 87 5.62 -12.49 1.43
CA LEU A 87 6.38 -11.26 1.59
C LEU A 87 7.84 -11.53 1.99
N ASP A 88 8.16 -12.70 2.52
CA ASP A 88 9.54 -13.11 2.84
C ASP A 88 10.46 -13.19 1.60
N ARG A 89 9.90 -13.14 0.39
CA ARG A 89 10.66 -13.02 -0.86
C ARG A 89 11.13 -11.61 -1.15
N ILE A 90 10.64 -10.60 -0.44
CA ILE A 90 11.02 -9.20 -0.60
C ILE A 90 12.28 -8.95 0.23
N ARG A 91 13.40 -8.70 -0.46
CA ARG A 91 14.66 -8.34 0.21
C ARG A 91 14.63 -6.94 0.81
N SER A 92 14.08 -5.97 0.07
CA SER A 92 14.07 -4.56 0.44
C SER A 92 13.12 -3.76 -0.46
N VAL A 93 12.61 -2.64 0.05
CA VAL A 93 11.89 -1.64 -0.76
C VAL A 93 12.93 -0.73 -1.44
N ALA A 94 13.16 -0.94 -2.74
CA ALA A 94 14.15 -0.15 -3.49
C ALA A 94 13.71 1.31 -3.73
N LYS A 95 12.40 1.54 -3.86
CA LYS A 95 11.77 2.84 -4.04
C LYS A 95 10.36 2.81 -3.48
N LEU A 96 9.96 3.89 -2.81
CA LEU A 96 8.59 4.15 -2.40
C LEU A 96 8.18 5.53 -2.92
N GLY A 97 7.10 5.60 -3.69
CA GLY A 97 6.47 6.85 -4.11
C GLY A 97 5.10 6.95 -3.46
N VAL A 98 4.83 8.07 -2.79
CA VAL A 98 3.55 8.36 -2.13
C VAL A 98 3.06 9.70 -2.66
N TYR A 99 1.80 9.75 -3.07
CA TYR A 99 1.15 10.96 -3.57
C TYR A 99 -0.04 11.28 -2.67
N ILE A 100 -0.01 12.45 -2.04
CA ILE A 100 -1.06 12.92 -1.13
C ILE A 100 -1.75 14.12 -1.80
N ALA A 101 -3.07 14.03 -1.95
CA ALA A 101 -3.86 15.15 -2.40
C ALA A 101 -3.96 16.17 -1.25
N CYS A 102 -3.44 17.38 -1.45
CA CYS A 102 -3.39 18.44 -0.45
C CYS A 102 -3.44 19.83 -1.11
N PRO A 103 -3.81 20.90 -0.38
CA PRO A 103 -3.62 22.27 -0.81
C PRO A 103 -2.15 22.61 -1.11
N SER A 104 -1.90 23.63 -1.93
CA SER A 104 -0.53 24.01 -2.32
C SER A 104 0.34 24.54 -1.17
N ASP A 105 -0.30 25.00 -0.10
CA ASP A 105 0.31 25.56 1.11
C ASP A 105 0.38 24.55 2.27
N PHE A 106 0.01 23.28 2.04
CA PHE A 106 0.08 22.23 3.05
C PHE A 106 1.50 21.64 3.17
N HIS A 107 2.04 21.64 4.38
CA HIS A 107 3.43 21.25 4.68
C HIS A 107 3.61 20.40 5.94
N GLU A 108 2.51 19.97 6.57
CA GLU A 108 2.54 19.14 7.76
C GLU A 108 2.72 17.66 7.44
#